data_AF-A0A8S9ELW3-F1
#
_entry.id   AF-A0A8S9ELW3-F1
#
_cell.length_a   1.000
_cell.length_b   1.000
_cell.length_c   1.000
_cell.angle_alpha   90.00
_cell.angle_beta   90.00
_cell.angle_gamma   90.00
#
_symmetry.space_group_name_H-M   'P 1'
#
loop_
_entity.id
_entity.type
_entity.pdbx_description
1 polymer ?
#
loop_
_entity_poly.entity_id
_entity_poly.type
_entity_poly.pdbx_seq_one_letter_code
_entity_poly.pdbx_strand_id
1 'polypeptide(L)'
;LPAPPALLPYVPRVPPTALPGKLTATTFALERPCCIFDRHANASDTVWLAVAFANASAAFRNPPSRADVPPYEQLPTAHSYMTLETAAAAYACSASSPAILRVGGDTVCGGQGGRDPCNGPLPSPGPYRVKFLVMGCHGPKAETRWSDPILLRRAGSPSTIDPAPVRHGSDVVVIASILASLGAALAAAVLCATGAEAWGSLCHQDSGTGAFARRSYRTHHIPPALPQPLPPGCRCSPPGLGCFAPRPPGPCPAK
;
A
#
# COMPACT_ATOMS: atom_id res chain seq x y z
N LEU A 1 35.26 37.64 -34.27
CA LEU A 1 34.68 36.53 -33.49
C LEU A 1 33.51 37.06 -32.68
N PRO A 2 32.43 36.29 -32.48
CA PRO A 2 31.40 36.65 -31.50
C PRO A 2 32.04 36.80 -30.11
N ALA A 3 31.50 37.72 -29.30
CA ALA A 3 31.96 37.92 -27.93
C ALA A 3 31.75 36.64 -27.10
N PRO A 4 32.67 36.30 -26.17
CA PRO A 4 32.46 35.17 -25.28
C PRO A 4 31.23 35.41 -24.38
N PRO A 5 30.50 34.36 -23.99
CA PRO A 5 29.36 34.49 -23.10
C PRO A 5 29.79 35.05 -21.74
N ALA A 6 28.91 35.83 -21.11
CA ALA A 6 29.15 36.35 -19.77
C ALA A 6 29.22 35.22 -18.73
N LEU A 7 30.31 35.15 -17.96
CA LEU A 7 30.46 34.17 -16.88
C LEU A 7 29.78 34.65 -15.59
N LEU A 8 28.73 33.95 -15.18
CA LEU A 8 27.96 34.21 -13.97
C LEU A 8 28.62 33.54 -12.76
N PRO A 9 28.64 34.18 -11.58
CA PRO A 9 29.27 33.64 -10.38
C PRO A 9 28.52 32.44 -9.75
N TYR A 10 27.31 32.15 -10.23
CA TYR A 10 26.50 31.04 -9.74
C TYR A 10 27.19 29.68 -10.00
N VAL A 11 27.11 28.80 -9.02
CA VAL A 11 27.61 27.42 -9.07
C VAL A 11 26.41 26.50 -8.86
N PRO A 12 25.99 25.72 -9.87
CA PRO A 12 24.92 24.75 -9.69
C PRO A 12 25.32 23.72 -8.64
N ARG A 13 24.35 23.28 -7.83
CA ARG A 13 24.60 22.28 -6.79
C ARG A 13 23.40 21.39 -6.58
N VAL A 14 23.70 20.21 -6.06
CA VAL A 14 22.68 19.29 -5.54
C VAL A 14 22.08 19.92 -4.27
N PRO A 15 20.75 19.91 -4.08
CA PRO A 15 20.12 20.52 -2.92
C PRO A 15 20.68 19.98 -1.60
N PRO A 16 20.96 20.83 -0.60
CA PRO A 16 21.45 20.39 0.70
C PRO A 16 20.38 19.60 1.47
N THR A 17 19.11 19.95 1.27
CA THR A 17 17.95 19.32 1.91
C THR A 17 17.94 17.80 1.70
N ALA A 18 17.48 17.07 2.72
CA ALA A 18 17.24 15.64 2.62
C ALA A 18 16.04 15.41 1.68
N LEU A 19 16.31 14.88 0.49
CA LEU A 19 15.31 14.56 -0.52
C LEU A 19 15.42 13.08 -0.89
N PRO A 20 14.35 12.29 -0.80
CA PRO A 20 14.33 10.93 -1.32
C PRO A 20 14.71 10.92 -2.80
N GLY A 21 15.54 9.96 -3.20
CA GLY A 21 16.00 9.86 -4.59
C GLY A 21 16.85 11.03 -5.08
N LYS A 22 17.38 11.90 -4.20
CA LYS A 22 18.27 13.03 -4.55
C LYS A 22 19.43 12.62 -5.47
N LEU A 23 20.03 11.48 -5.17
CA LEU A 23 21.01 10.79 -5.97
C LEU A 23 20.56 9.34 -6.08
N THR A 24 20.37 8.84 -7.28
CA THR A 24 20.07 7.42 -7.58
C THR A 24 21.24 6.80 -8.33
N ALA A 25 21.06 5.64 -8.96
CA ALA A 25 22.08 5.05 -9.83
C ALA A 25 22.27 5.78 -11.17
N THR A 26 21.22 6.45 -11.67
CA THR A 26 21.18 7.02 -13.01
C THR A 26 20.69 8.47 -13.04
N THR A 27 20.32 9.05 -11.90
CA THR A 27 19.71 10.38 -11.85
C THR A 27 20.13 11.17 -10.62
N PHE A 28 20.10 12.50 -10.73
CA PHE A 28 20.29 13.41 -9.59
C PHE A 28 19.33 14.58 -9.61
N ALA A 29 19.18 15.25 -8.47
CA ALA A 29 18.45 16.49 -8.33
C ALA A 29 19.42 17.67 -8.24
N LEU A 30 19.09 18.77 -8.91
CA LEU A 30 19.78 20.05 -8.84
C LEU A 30 18.86 21.09 -8.21
N GLU A 31 19.44 22.07 -7.51
CA GLU A 31 18.71 23.29 -7.19
C GLU A 31 18.30 23.99 -8.48
N ARG A 32 17.08 24.51 -8.52
CA ARG A 32 16.62 25.33 -9.63
C ARG A 32 17.31 26.71 -9.60
N PRO A 33 17.85 27.21 -10.73
CA PRO A 33 18.62 28.46 -10.78
C PRO A 33 17.71 29.71 -10.84
N CYS A 34 16.87 29.92 -9.81
CA CYS A 34 15.97 31.07 -9.76
C CYS A 34 16.74 32.40 -9.63
N CYS A 35 16.30 33.45 -10.34
CA CYS A 35 16.88 34.80 -10.32
C CYS A 35 18.32 34.93 -10.84
N ILE A 36 18.87 33.88 -11.47
CA ILE A 36 20.29 33.87 -11.87
C ILE A 36 20.52 34.61 -13.19
N PHE A 37 19.53 34.59 -14.09
CA PHE A 37 19.72 35.00 -15.48
C PHE A 37 19.09 36.35 -15.85
N ASP A 38 18.35 37.01 -14.95
CA ASP A 38 17.48 38.15 -15.24
C ASP A 38 18.18 39.33 -15.94
N ARG A 39 19.48 39.55 -15.68
CA ARG A 39 20.28 40.63 -16.30
C ARG A 39 21.03 40.19 -17.57
N HIS A 40 20.94 38.92 -17.92
CA HIS A 40 21.77 38.28 -18.95
C HIS A 40 20.94 37.54 -20.02
N ALA A 41 19.64 37.41 -19.79
CA ALA A 41 18.70 36.70 -20.65
C ALA A 41 17.43 37.54 -20.86
N ASN A 42 16.90 37.51 -22.07
CA ASN A 42 15.52 37.89 -22.34
C ASN A 42 14.59 36.76 -21.90
N ALA A 43 13.32 37.07 -21.63
CA ALA A 43 12.33 36.07 -21.20
C ALA A 43 12.20 34.86 -22.16
N SER A 44 12.37 35.11 -23.46
CA SER A 44 12.29 34.11 -24.53
C SER A 44 13.62 33.40 -24.82
N ASP A 45 14.74 33.84 -24.24
CA ASP A 45 16.00 33.13 -24.40
C ASP A 45 15.89 31.76 -23.71
N THR A 46 16.69 30.81 -24.20
CA THR A 46 16.67 29.45 -23.72
C THR A 46 17.83 29.20 -22.78
N VAL A 47 17.56 28.58 -21.65
CA VAL A 47 18.54 28.09 -20.70
C VAL A 47 18.66 26.58 -20.85
N TRP A 48 19.89 26.13 -21.02
CA TRP A 48 20.25 24.73 -21.15
C TRP A 48 21.08 24.27 -19.96
N LEU A 49 21.00 23.00 -19.62
CA LEU A 49 21.92 22.34 -18.70
C LEU A 49 22.95 21.53 -19.49
N ALA A 50 24.22 21.92 -19.40
CA ALA A 50 25.33 21.07 -19.83
C ALA A 50 25.66 20.07 -18.73
N VAL A 51 25.79 18.80 -19.11
CA VAL A 51 26.18 17.70 -18.23
C VAL A 51 27.39 17.03 -18.86
N ALA A 52 28.49 16.96 -18.10
CA ALA A 52 29.73 16.36 -18.55
C ALA A 52 30.32 15.45 -17.49
N PHE A 53 31.12 14.46 -17.91
CA PHE A 53 32.02 13.80 -16.98
C PHE A 53 33.03 14.81 -16.43
N ALA A 54 33.41 14.67 -15.16
CA ALA A 54 34.27 15.65 -14.49
C ALA A 54 35.62 15.84 -15.22
N ASN A 55 36.19 14.77 -15.76
CA ASN A 55 37.43 14.78 -16.54
C ASN A 55 37.29 15.44 -17.93
N ALA A 56 36.08 15.52 -18.50
CA ALA A 56 35.81 16.14 -19.79
C ALA A 56 35.35 17.60 -19.68
N SER A 57 34.92 18.04 -18.49
CA SER A 57 34.33 19.37 -18.26
C SER A 57 35.22 20.55 -18.68
N ALA A 58 36.55 20.42 -18.56
CA ALA A 58 37.51 21.46 -18.94
C ALA A 58 37.66 21.61 -20.46
N ALA A 59 37.43 20.54 -21.22
CA ALA A 59 37.51 20.54 -22.69
C ALA A 59 36.18 20.89 -23.36
N PHE A 60 35.07 20.91 -22.61
CA PHE A 60 33.75 21.21 -23.12
C PHE A 60 33.70 22.62 -23.75
N ARG A 61 33.18 22.70 -24.97
CA ARG A 61 32.96 23.95 -25.70
C ARG A 61 31.47 24.22 -25.81
N ASN A 62 31.07 25.45 -25.56
CA ASN A 62 29.67 25.85 -25.70
C ASN A 62 29.26 25.77 -27.18
N PRO A 63 28.12 25.14 -27.50
CA PRO A 63 27.64 25.09 -28.87
C PRO A 63 27.32 26.51 -29.38
N PRO A 64 27.65 26.84 -30.65
CA PRO A 64 27.39 28.16 -31.19
C PRO A 64 25.89 28.40 -31.47
N SER A 65 25.09 27.34 -31.64
CA SER A 65 23.65 27.42 -31.87
C SER A 65 22.90 26.22 -31.29
N ARG A 66 21.56 26.29 -31.29
CA ARG A 66 20.68 25.17 -30.87
C ARG A 66 20.90 23.90 -31.70
N ALA A 67 21.25 24.04 -32.98
CA ALA A 67 21.47 22.90 -33.87
C ALA A 67 22.75 22.11 -33.52
N ASP A 68 23.69 22.74 -32.82
CA ASP A 68 24.98 22.16 -32.43
C ASP A 68 24.97 21.62 -30.99
N VAL A 69 23.82 21.65 -30.32
CA VAL A 69 23.66 21.15 -28.95
C VAL A 69 23.95 19.65 -28.95
N PRO A 70 24.91 19.17 -28.13
CA PRO A 70 25.28 17.76 -28.11
C PRO A 70 24.13 16.93 -27.52
N PRO A 71 23.57 15.97 -28.29
CA PRO A 71 22.45 15.16 -27.86
C PRO A 71 22.89 14.09 -26.83
N TYR A 72 21.92 13.53 -26.12
CA TYR A 72 22.17 12.54 -25.07
C TYR A 72 22.89 11.29 -25.58
N GLU A 73 22.61 10.85 -26.80
CA GLU A 73 23.21 9.66 -27.43
C GLU A 73 24.73 9.79 -27.59
N GLN A 74 25.25 11.02 -27.62
CA GLN A 74 26.68 11.28 -27.70
C GLN A 74 27.37 11.30 -26.33
N LEU A 75 26.64 11.23 -25.21
CA LEU A 75 27.24 11.22 -23.88
C LEU A 75 28.35 10.15 -23.71
N PRO A 76 28.22 8.90 -24.19
CA PRO A 76 29.29 7.91 -24.03
C PRO A 76 30.58 8.24 -24.79
N THR A 77 30.49 8.94 -25.92
CA THR A 77 31.63 9.22 -26.82
C THR A 77 32.18 10.63 -26.68
N ALA A 78 31.31 11.64 -26.62
CA ALA A 78 31.65 13.04 -26.40
C ALA A 78 31.85 13.39 -24.92
N HIS A 79 31.56 12.45 -24.00
CA HIS A 79 31.66 12.61 -22.56
C HIS A 79 30.87 13.80 -21.99
N SER A 80 29.94 14.32 -22.77
CA SER A 80 29.07 15.44 -22.42
C SER A 80 27.85 15.47 -23.32
N TYR A 81 26.78 16.06 -22.81
CA TYR A 81 25.56 16.35 -23.54
C TYR A 81 24.89 17.58 -22.93
N MET A 82 23.86 18.09 -23.60
CA MET A 82 23.05 19.20 -23.10
C MET A 82 21.57 18.81 -23.09
N THR A 83 20.86 19.27 -22.07
CA THR A 83 19.48 18.86 -21.81
C THR A 83 18.71 19.95 -21.03
N LEU A 84 17.47 19.66 -20.67
CA LEU A 84 16.56 20.56 -19.93
C LEU A 84 16.41 21.93 -20.60
N GLU A 85 16.13 21.92 -21.91
CA GLU A 85 15.84 23.12 -22.68
C GLU A 85 14.65 23.89 -22.08
N THR A 86 14.91 25.04 -21.45
CA THR A 86 13.89 25.74 -20.66
C THR A 86 13.94 27.25 -20.94
N ALA A 87 12.80 27.89 -21.16
CA ALA A 87 12.75 29.34 -21.33
C ALA A 87 13.25 30.07 -20.07
N ALA A 88 14.05 31.14 -20.23
CA ALA A 88 14.63 31.89 -19.12
C ALA A 88 13.57 32.46 -18.17
N ALA A 89 12.38 32.82 -18.68
CA ALA A 89 11.24 33.25 -17.87
C ALA A 89 10.83 32.21 -16.81
N ALA A 90 11.02 30.92 -17.09
CA ALA A 90 10.76 29.85 -16.13
C ALA A 90 11.83 29.76 -15.02
N TYR A 91 12.82 30.64 -14.98
CA TYR A 91 13.75 30.80 -13.87
C TYR A 91 13.69 32.20 -13.23
N ALA A 92 12.68 33.01 -13.59
CA ALA A 92 12.44 34.30 -12.95
C ALA A 92 12.13 34.13 -11.46
N CYS A 93 12.44 35.16 -10.66
CA CYS A 93 12.20 35.15 -9.21
C CYS A 93 10.75 34.89 -8.82
N SER A 94 9.81 35.36 -9.63
CA SER A 94 8.36 35.25 -9.40
C SER A 94 7.78 33.90 -9.83
N ALA A 95 8.57 33.02 -10.45
CA ALA A 95 8.07 31.79 -11.05
C ALA A 95 7.79 30.68 -10.01
N SER A 96 6.52 30.43 -9.71
CA SER A 96 6.05 29.28 -8.92
C SER A 96 6.32 27.96 -9.66
N SER A 97 7.25 27.14 -9.18
CA SER A 97 7.53 25.80 -9.73
C SER A 97 8.42 25.00 -8.75
N PRO A 98 8.51 23.66 -8.87
CA PRO A 98 9.27 22.81 -7.96
C PRO A 98 10.68 23.33 -7.68
N ALA A 99 11.14 23.14 -6.43
CA ALA A 99 12.42 23.64 -5.95
C ALA A 99 13.65 22.98 -6.63
N ILE A 100 13.43 21.95 -7.45
CA ILE A 100 14.51 21.11 -8.00
C ILE A 100 14.34 20.82 -9.48
N LEU A 101 15.48 20.61 -10.15
CA LEU A 101 15.57 20.08 -11.51
C LEU A 101 16.08 18.64 -11.46
N ARG A 102 15.37 17.72 -12.11
CA ARG A 102 15.77 16.31 -12.20
C ARG A 102 16.66 16.12 -13.43
N VAL A 103 17.87 15.63 -13.25
CA VAL A 103 18.76 15.22 -14.35
C VAL A 103 18.69 13.71 -14.52
N GLY A 104 18.52 13.28 -15.77
CA GLY A 104 18.41 11.88 -16.20
C GLY A 104 17.03 11.25 -16.06
N GLY A 105 15.97 12.06 -15.90
CA GLY A 105 14.63 11.57 -15.57
C GLY A 105 13.89 10.86 -16.71
N ASP A 106 14.33 11.00 -17.96
CA ASP A 106 13.56 10.58 -19.13
C ASP A 106 13.95 9.17 -19.56
N THR A 107 13.26 8.15 -19.03
CA THR A 107 13.58 6.73 -19.29
C THR A 107 13.31 6.27 -20.73
N VAL A 108 12.69 7.12 -21.56
CA VAL A 108 12.41 6.85 -22.98
C VAL A 108 13.58 7.22 -23.90
N CYS A 109 14.58 7.94 -23.38
CA CYS A 109 15.77 8.31 -24.16
C CYS A 109 16.56 7.07 -24.61
N GLY A 110 17.04 7.08 -25.86
CA GLY A 110 17.80 5.98 -26.46
C GLY A 110 16.98 4.91 -27.19
N GLY A 111 15.64 4.99 -27.18
CA GLY A 111 14.76 4.03 -27.87
C GLY A 111 14.29 4.46 -29.27
N GLN A 112 14.26 5.75 -29.56
CA GLN A 112 13.90 6.30 -30.87
C GLN A 112 14.89 7.42 -31.18
N GLY A 113 15.52 7.40 -32.35
CA GLY A 113 16.54 8.38 -32.78
C GLY A 113 15.98 9.79 -33.03
N GLY A 114 15.26 10.34 -32.07
CA GLY A 114 14.80 11.71 -32.06
C GLY A 114 15.99 12.66 -31.96
N ARG A 115 15.94 13.75 -32.73
CA ARG A 115 16.93 14.84 -32.64
C ARG A 115 16.63 15.80 -31.49
N ASP A 116 15.50 15.62 -30.82
CA ASP A 116 15.09 16.50 -29.74
C ASP A 116 15.96 16.26 -28.50
N PRO A 117 16.29 17.33 -27.76
CA PRO A 117 17.06 17.21 -26.53
C PRO A 117 16.40 16.26 -25.53
N CYS A 118 17.16 15.29 -25.04
CA CYS A 118 16.67 14.25 -24.15
C CYS A 118 17.33 14.36 -22.76
N ASN A 119 16.57 14.21 -21.67
CA ASN A 119 17.12 14.16 -20.31
C ASN A 119 17.31 12.72 -19.85
N GLY A 120 18.08 11.95 -20.61
CA GLY A 120 18.20 10.50 -20.47
C GLY A 120 19.01 10.03 -19.25
N PRO A 121 18.78 8.79 -18.77
CA PRO A 121 19.39 8.28 -17.55
C PRO A 121 20.92 8.21 -17.65
N LEU A 122 21.62 8.67 -16.63
CA LEU A 122 23.08 8.71 -16.65
C LEU A 122 23.66 7.29 -16.61
N PRO A 123 24.63 6.98 -17.48
CA PRO A 123 25.04 5.59 -17.74
C PRO A 123 25.96 5.00 -16.66
N SER A 124 26.48 5.81 -15.75
CA SER A 124 27.47 5.37 -14.75
C SER A 124 27.37 6.21 -13.48
N PRO A 125 28.07 5.84 -12.40
CA PRO A 125 28.13 6.65 -11.19
C PRO A 125 28.80 8.03 -11.34
N GLY A 126 29.42 8.34 -12.48
CA GLY A 126 30.17 9.57 -12.70
C GLY A 126 31.62 9.47 -12.20
N PRO A 127 32.23 10.56 -11.72
CA PRO A 127 31.60 11.83 -11.33
C PRO A 127 31.21 12.72 -12.51
N TYR A 128 30.09 13.43 -12.36
CA TYR A 128 29.58 14.42 -13.32
C TYR A 128 29.79 15.84 -12.83
N ARG A 129 29.86 16.80 -13.75
CA ARG A 129 29.77 18.23 -13.46
C ARG A 129 28.73 18.85 -14.38
N VAL A 130 28.09 19.90 -13.91
CA VAL A 130 27.08 20.62 -14.69
C VAL A 130 27.29 22.12 -14.69
N LYS A 131 26.81 22.80 -15.73
CA LYS A 131 26.68 24.25 -15.80
C LYS A 131 25.43 24.63 -16.60
N PHE A 132 24.90 25.82 -16.37
CA PHE A 132 23.85 26.37 -17.21
C PHE A 132 24.44 27.24 -18.32
N LEU A 133 23.81 27.21 -19.49
CA LEU A 133 24.12 28.05 -20.64
C LEU A 133 22.85 28.77 -21.11
N VAL A 134 22.89 30.10 -21.14
CA VAL A 134 21.87 30.93 -21.77
C VAL A 134 22.20 31.05 -23.25
N MET A 135 21.25 30.71 -24.11
CA MET A 135 21.33 30.80 -25.56
C MET A 135 20.20 31.67 -26.09
N GLY A 136 20.56 32.73 -26.82
CA GLY A 136 19.61 33.54 -27.57
C GLY A 136 19.64 33.19 -29.06
N CYS A 137 18.92 33.97 -29.87
CA CYS A 137 18.84 33.76 -31.32
C CYS A 137 20.20 33.87 -32.05
N HIS A 138 21.17 34.58 -31.45
CA HIS A 138 22.52 34.76 -32.01
C HIS A 138 23.59 33.90 -31.31
N GLY A 139 23.18 32.88 -30.54
CA GLY A 139 24.07 31.96 -29.85
C GLY A 139 24.22 32.22 -28.34
N PRO A 140 25.30 31.73 -27.72
CA PRO A 140 25.53 31.84 -26.28
C PRO A 140 25.62 33.28 -25.78
N LYS A 141 24.89 33.61 -24.71
CA LYS A 141 24.88 34.94 -24.08
C LYS A 141 25.56 34.95 -22.72
N ALA A 142 25.32 33.91 -21.90
CA ALA A 142 25.86 33.80 -20.57
C ALA A 142 25.97 32.34 -20.14
N GLU A 143 26.86 32.04 -19.20
CA GLU A 143 27.03 30.71 -18.62
C GLU A 143 27.35 30.79 -17.14
N THR A 144 27.04 29.73 -16.39
CA THR A 144 27.42 29.63 -14.98
C THR A 144 28.79 28.96 -14.83
N ARG A 145 29.35 29.02 -13.62
CA ARG A 145 30.47 28.14 -13.27
C ARG A 145 30.03 26.68 -13.31
N TRP A 146 31.00 25.78 -13.49
CA TRP A 146 30.79 24.35 -13.29
C TRP A 146 30.53 24.03 -11.83
N SER A 147 29.61 23.11 -11.56
CA SER A 147 29.34 22.55 -10.24
C SER A 147 30.58 21.86 -9.65
N ASP A 148 30.52 21.55 -8.36
CA ASP A 148 31.38 20.50 -7.79
C ASP A 148 31.08 19.13 -8.43
N PRO A 149 32.01 18.17 -8.37
CA PRO A 149 31.76 16.80 -8.85
C PRO A 149 30.57 16.14 -8.14
N ILE A 150 29.64 15.62 -8.92
CA ILE A 150 28.44 14.93 -8.47
C ILE A 150 28.64 13.43 -8.69
N LEU A 151 28.69 12.67 -7.61
CA LEU A 151 28.80 11.21 -7.64
C LEU A 151 27.43 10.58 -7.41
N LEU A 152 26.99 9.72 -8.33
CA LEU A 152 25.74 9.00 -8.19
C LEU A 152 25.92 7.75 -7.32
N ARG A 153 24.81 7.15 -6.88
CA ARG A 153 24.86 5.90 -6.14
C ARG A 153 25.32 4.77 -7.06
N ARG A 154 26.08 3.82 -6.53
CA ARG A 154 26.35 2.57 -7.25
C ARG A 154 25.17 1.64 -7.03
N ALA A 155 24.58 1.12 -8.10
CA ALA A 155 23.65 0.01 -7.98
C ALA A 155 24.41 -1.20 -7.41
N GLY A 156 23.86 -1.84 -6.38
CA GLY A 156 24.38 -3.12 -5.91
C GLY A 156 24.27 -4.15 -7.03
N SER A 157 25.21 -5.09 -7.11
CA SER A 157 25.10 -6.19 -8.07
C SER A 157 23.85 -7.02 -7.72
N PRO A 158 22.99 -7.39 -8.70
CA PRO A 158 21.91 -8.32 -8.44
C PRO A 158 22.40 -9.64 -7.82
N SER A 159 23.65 -10.05 -8.11
CA SER A 159 24.28 -11.24 -7.53
C SER A 159 24.62 -11.12 -6.03
N THR A 160 24.53 -9.91 -5.47
CA THR A 160 24.69 -9.66 -4.01
C THR A 160 23.37 -9.56 -3.28
N ILE A 161 22.24 -9.59 -4.02
CA ILE A 161 20.91 -9.69 -3.43
C ILE A 161 20.73 -11.17 -3.09
N ASP A 162 20.62 -11.49 -1.80
CA ASP A 162 20.18 -12.81 -1.36
C ASP A 162 18.71 -12.99 -1.81
N PRO A 163 18.42 -13.86 -2.79
CA PRO A 163 17.05 -14.09 -3.24
C PRO A 163 16.28 -15.00 -2.28
N ALA A 164 16.93 -15.49 -1.21
CA ALA A 164 16.22 -16.21 -0.17
C ALA A 164 15.07 -15.35 0.32
N PRO A 165 13.86 -15.93 0.50
CA PRO A 165 12.76 -15.20 1.09
C PRO A 165 13.28 -14.64 2.40
N VAL A 166 13.35 -13.30 2.47
CA VAL A 166 13.59 -12.58 3.71
C VAL A 166 12.69 -13.26 4.71
N ARG A 167 13.26 -13.88 5.75
CA ARG A 167 12.47 -14.44 6.84
C ARG A 167 11.57 -13.29 7.30
N HIS A 168 10.31 -13.29 6.88
CA HIS A 168 9.26 -12.44 7.40
C HIS A 168 8.99 -12.96 8.81
N GLY A 169 9.96 -12.67 9.68
CA GLY A 169 10.00 -13.09 11.07
C GLY A 169 8.93 -12.33 11.82
N SER A 170 8.13 -13.08 12.57
CA SER A 170 7.08 -12.62 13.48
C SER A 170 5.84 -12.02 12.85
N ASP A 171 5.90 -10.99 11.99
CA ASP A 171 4.71 -10.16 11.71
C ASP A 171 3.63 -10.90 10.90
N VAL A 172 4.04 -11.66 9.88
CA VAL A 172 3.12 -12.52 9.10
C VAL A 172 2.54 -13.64 9.97
N VAL A 173 3.31 -14.18 10.90
CA VAL A 173 2.86 -15.23 11.83
C VAL A 173 1.86 -14.64 12.83
N VAL A 174 2.12 -13.42 13.32
CA VAL A 174 1.22 -12.69 14.23
C VAL A 174 -0.10 -12.40 13.51
N ILE A 175 -0.08 -11.83 12.30
CA ILE A 175 -1.30 -11.54 11.52
C ILE A 175 -2.08 -12.83 11.24
N ALA A 176 -1.40 -13.90 10.81
CA ALA A 176 -2.04 -15.19 10.55
C ALA A 176 -2.68 -15.78 11.82
N SER A 177 -2.02 -15.67 12.98
CA SER A 177 -2.55 -16.14 14.26
C SER A 177 -3.78 -15.35 14.72
N ILE A 178 -3.77 -14.02 14.54
CA ILE A 178 -4.91 -13.15 14.85
C ILE A 178 -6.10 -13.52 13.96
N LEU A 179 -5.90 -13.62 12.65
CA LEU A 179 -6.97 -13.97 11.72
C LEU A 179 -7.53 -15.37 11.98
N ALA A 180 -6.68 -16.35 12.28
CA ALA A 180 -7.10 -17.70 12.63
C ALA A 180 -7.93 -17.72 13.93
N SER A 181 -7.49 -16.99 14.96
CA SER A 181 -8.22 -16.90 16.24
C SER A 181 -9.58 -16.21 16.10
N LEU A 182 -9.65 -15.11 15.34
CA LEU A 182 -10.90 -14.41 15.06
C LEU A 182 -11.85 -15.27 14.24
N GLY A 183 -11.34 -15.97 13.22
CA GLY A 183 -12.12 -16.90 12.41
C GLY A 183 -12.69 -18.05 13.23
N ALA A 184 -11.89 -18.65 14.12
CA ALA A 184 -12.35 -19.71 15.01
C ALA A 184 -13.42 -19.23 16.00
N ALA A 185 -13.23 -18.03 16.58
CA ALA A 185 -14.22 -17.44 17.49
C ALA A 185 -15.55 -17.14 16.79
N LEU A 186 -15.50 -16.59 15.56
CA LEU A 186 -16.69 -16.36 14.74
C LEU A 186 -17.41 -17.67 14.40
N ALA A 187 -16.67 -18.71 13.97
CA ALA A 187 -17.25 -20.00 13.66
C ALA A 187 -17.93 -20.64 14.89
N ALA A 188 -17.27 -20.58 16.06
CA ALA A 188 -17.85 -21.06 17.31
C ALA A 188 -19.12 -20.30 17.70
N ALA A 189 -19.12 -18.97 17.59
CA ALA A 189 -20.31 -18.16 17.87
C ALA A 189 -21.49 -18.50 16.94
N VAL A 190 -21.23 -18.71 15.64
CA VAL A 190 -22.25 -19.12 14.67
C VAL A 190 -22.80 -20.52 14.97
N LEU A 191 -21.94 -21.47 15.35
CA LEU A 191 -22.36 -22.82 15.74
C LEU A 191 -23.18 -22.81 17.04
N CYS A 192 -22.79 -22.00 18.03
CA CYS A 192 -23.56 -21.83 19.26
C CYS A 192 -24.92 -21.18 18.99
N ALA A 193 -24.98 -20.16 18.14
CA ALA A 193 -26.24 -19.50 17.78
C ALA A 193 -27.19 -20.46 17.04
N THR A 194 -26.69 -21.18 16.04
CA THR A 194 -27.52 -22.15 15.27
C THR A 194 -27.88 -23.38 16.10
N GLY A 195 -27.00 -23.84 17.00
CA GLY A 195 -27.28 -24.92 17.95
C GLY A 195 -28.30 -24.53 19.02
N ALA A 196 -28.25 -23.30 19.52
CA ALA A 196 -29.23 -22.77 20.48
C ALA A 196 -30.62 -22.58 19.85
N GLU A 197 -30.69 -22.11 18.60
CA GLU A 197 -31.93 -22.05 17.81
C GLU A 197 -32.51 -23.45 17.55
N ALA A 198 -31.66 -24.42 17.16
CA ALA A 198 -32.08 -25.80 16.93
C ALA A 198 -32.58 -26.47 18.21
N TRP A 199 -31.86 -26.31 19.33
CA TRP A 199 -32.26 -26.87 20.63
C TRP A 199 -33.51 -26.17 21.20
N GLY A 200 -33.62 -24.85 21.04
CA GLY A 200 -34.83 -24.10 21.38
C GLY A 200 -36.05 -24.55 20.60
N SER A 201 -35.89 -24.85 19.31
CA SER A 201 -36.97 -25.38 18.46
C SER A 201 -37.37 -26.82 18.82
N LEU A 202 -36.43 -27.67 19.26
CA LEU A 202 -36.71 -29.04 19.72
C LEU A 202 -37.39 -29.07 21.10
N CYS A 203 -36.95 -28.23 22.05
CA CYS A 203 -37.58 -28.14 23.37
C CYS A 203 -38.98 -27.48 23.33
N HIS A 204 -39.30 -26.71 22.29
CA HIS A 204 -40.65 -26.14 22.12
C HIS A 204 -41.65 -27.16 21.51
N GLN A 205 -41.17 -28.24 20.87
CA GLN A 205 -42.02 -29.30 20.31
C GLN A 205 -42.41 -30.37 21.34
N ASP A 206 -41.61 -30.61 22.39
CA ASP A 206 -41.92 -31.60 23.43
C ASP A 206 -42.81 -31.08 24.58
N SER A 207 -43.30 -29.84 24.50
CA SER A 207 -44.38 -29.35 25.40
C SER A 207 -45.79 -29.74 24.92
N GLY A 208 -45.90 -30.53 23.84
CA GLY A 208 -47.16 -30.90 23.19
C GLY A 208 -47.71 -32.27 23.57
N THR A 209 -47.76 -32.65 24.86
CA THR A 209 -48.50 -33.86 25.29
C THR A 209 -49.86 -33.49 25.89
N GLY A 210 -50.83 -33.29 24.99
CA GLY A 210 -52.22 -33.75 25.14
C GLY A 210 -53.03 -33.28 26.36
N ALA A 211 -53.44 -32.01 26.40
CA ALA A 211 -54.66 -31.63 27.12
C ALA A 211 -55.90 -32.00 26.26
N PHE A 212 -56.22 -33.30 26.21
CA PHE A 212 -57.56 -33.71 25.83
C PHE A 212 -58.52 -33.22 26.91
N ALA A 213 -59.26 -32.16 26.60
CA ALA A 213 -60.36 -31.65 27.41
C ALA A 213 -61.47 -32.72 27.49
N ARG A 214 -61.34 -33.66 28.43
CA ARG A 214 -62.40 -34.60 28.79
C ARG A 214 -63.13 -34.09 30.02
N ARG A 215 -64.29 -33.51 29.76
CA ARG A 215 -65.40 -33.16 30.65
C ARG A 215 -65.40 -33.98 31.94
N SER A 216 -65.03 -33.37 33.07
CA SER A 216 -65.06 -34.03 34.38
C SER A 216 -66.51 -34.17 34.86
N TYR A 217 -67.03 -35.39 34.90
CA TYR A 217 -68.22 -35.68 35.68
C TYR A 217 -67.82 -35.77 37.15
N ARG A 218 -68.49 -34.95 37.96
CA ARG A 218 -68.23 -34.70 39.38
C ARG A 218 -68.99 -35.74 40.21
N THR A 219 -68.31 -36.78 40.69
CA THR A 219 -68.86 -37.66 41.72
C THR A 219 -68.28 -37.27 43.08
N HIS A 220 -69.17 -36.90 44.00
CA HIS A 220 -68.82 -36.51 45.36
C HIS A 220 -68.34 -37.73 46.13
N HIS A 221 -67.03 -37.79 46.44
CA HIS A 221 -66.53 -38.67 47.48
C HIS A 221 -66.03 -37.84 48.65
N ILE A 222 -66.83 -37.91 49.71
CA ILE A 222 -66.57 -37.39 51.05
C ILE A 222 -65.34 -38.12 51.60
N PRO A 223 -64.27 -37.43 51.99
CA PRO A 223 -63.15 -38.05 52.68
C PRO A 223 -63.63 -38.57 54.04
N PRO A 224 -63.31 -39.82 54.44
CA PRO A 224 -63.70 -40.32 55.75
C PRO A 224 -63.00 -39.49 56.84
N ALA A 225 -63.80 -39.06 57.81
CA ALA A 225 -63.33 -38.34 58.98
C ALA A 225 -62.34 -39.20 59.79
N LEU A 226 -61.26 -38.57 60.24
CA LEU A 226 -60.34 -39.10 61.23
C LEU A 226 -61.12 -39.35 62.54
N PRO A 227 -61.11 -40.57 63.11
CA PRO A 227 -61.79 -40.81 64.38
C PRO A 227 -61.07 -40.11 65.54
N GLN A 228 -61.75 -39.15 66.19
CA GLN A 228 -61.42 -38.72 67.55
C GLN A 228 -61.87 -39.79 68.58
N PRO A 229 -61.24 -39.85 69.77
CA PRO A 229 -61.33 -41.00 70.68
C PRO A 229 -62.54 -41.01 71.64
N LEU A 230 -62.76 -42.22 72.21
CA LEU A 230 -63.54 -42.64 73.41
C LEU A 230 -65.06 -42.92 73.21
N PRO A 231 -65.74 -43.76 74.05
CA PRO A 231 -65.33 -44.57 75.22
C PRO A 231 -65.81 -46.07 75.09
N PRO A 232 -65.79 -46.93 76.14
CA PRO A 232 -65.78 -48.39 76.00
C PRO A 232 -67.18 -49.01 75.85
N GLY A 233 -67.28 -50.07 75.07
CA GLY A 233 -68.42 -50.99 75.12
C GLY A 233 -68.70 -51.69 73.79
N CYS A 234 -68.89 -53.01 73.90
CA CYS A 234 -69.60 -53.89 72.97
C CYS A 234 -68.78 -54.59 71.86
N ARG A 235 -68.65 -55.91 72.08
CA ARG A 235 -68.17 -56.97 71.18
C ARG A 235 -69.24 -57.37 70.15
N CYS A 236 -68.83 -57.97 69.01
CA CYS A 236 -69.03 -59.39 68.62
C CYS A 236 -68.89 -59.63 67.09
N SER A 237 -68.47 -60.86 66.77
CA SER A 237 -67.92 -61.45 65.51
C SER A 237 -68.96 -61.92 64.43
N PRO A 238 -68.69 -62.89 63.51
CA PRO A 238 -68.05 -62.88 62.15
C PRO A 238 -68.98 -63.56 61.07
N PRO A 239 -68.58 -64.41 60.07
CA PRO A 239 -67.54 -64.46 58.99
C PRO A 239 -68.12 -64.69 57.54
N GLY A 240 -67.29 -64.83 56.48
CA GLY A 240 -67.65 -65.67 55.30
C GLY A 240 -67.08 -65.34 53.89
N LEU A 241 -66.21 -66.23 53.37
CA LEU A 241 -65.92 -66.69 51.97
C LEU A 241 -66.14 -65.73 50.76
N GLY A 242 -65.33 -65.62 49.70
CA GLY A 242 -64.25 -66.43 49.11
C GLY A 242 -64.38 -66.51 47.57
N CYS A 243 -63.23 -66.62 46.85
CA CYS A 243 -63.02 -67.26 45.51
C CYS A 243 -63.63 -66.63 44.23
N PHE A 244 -63.18 -66.78 42.96
CA PHE A 244 -61.92 -67.11 42.24
C PHE A 244 -62.16 -66.76 40.73
N ALA A 245 -61.09 -66.66 39.92
CA ALA A 245 -61.03 -66.22 38.50
C ALA A 245 -61.55 -67.24 37.44
N PRO A 246 -61.66 -66.87 36.14
CA PRO A 246 -60.76 -67.47 35.13
C PRO A 246 -60.37 -66.57 33.92
N ARG A 247 -59.49 -67.11 33.04
CA ARG A 247 -58.56 -66.48 32.05
C ARG A 247 -58.88 -66.90 30.57
N PRO A 248 -58.03 -66.63 29.55
CA PRO A 248 -58.22 -65.82 28.31
C PRO A 248 -58.52 -66.64 27.01
N PRO A 249 -58.47 -66.03 25.80
CA PRO A 249 -57.61 -66.58 24.73
C PRO A 249 -56.92 -65.54 23.80
N GLY A 250 -56.03 -66.04 22.92
CA GLY A 250 -54.95 -65.35 22.16
C GLY A 250 -55.22 -64.88 20.70
N PRO A 251 -54.20 -64.77 19.82
CA PRO A 251 -54.10 -63.73 18.76
C PRO A 251 -54.21 -64.19 17.28
N CYS A 252 -54.15 -63.20 16.34
CA CYS A 252 -53.66 -63.16 14.92
C CYS A 252 -54.65 -62.46 13.93
N PRO A 253 -54.27 -62.09 12.68
CA PRO A 253 -53.23 -61.15 12.23
C PRO A 253 -53.74 -60.12 11.19
N ALA A 254 -52.80 -59.40 10.56
CA ALA A 254 -52.95 -58.22 9.70
C ALA A 254 -53.48 -58.44 8.25
N LYS A 255 -53.94 -57.34 7.63
CA LYS A 255 -53.67 -56.99 6.23
C LYS A 255 -53.68 -55.46 6.08
#